data_AF-M5VW25-F1
#
_entry.id   AF-M5VW25-F1
#
_cell.length_a   1.000
_cell.length_b   1.000
_cell.length_c   1.000
_cell.angle_alpha   90.00
_cell.angle_beta   90.00
_cell.angle_gamma   90.00
#
_symmetry.space_group_name_H-M   'P 1'
#
loop_
_entity.id
_entity.type
_entity.pdbx_description
1 polymer ?
#
loop_
_entity_poly.entity_id
_entity_poly.type
_entity_poly.pdbx_seq_one_letter_code
_entity_poly.pdbx_strand_id
1 'polypeptide(L)'
;MLKLTTYTGADQIHGVAQCHSLGPSKPNPTFPRRKDGISLVPCTSAPSKTPVLAVVSDRGAGSVRSETGPGRVEHSVSLADRLRQGSLAEDGKSYKECFIVRCYEVGINKTATVETIANLLQEVGCNHAQVVGFSTDGFATTTTMRKMHLIWVTARMHIEIYKYPAWSDVVEIETWCQGEGRIGTRRDWIMKDYATGQVIGRATSKWVMMNQDTRRLQKVSDDVREEHLVFAPRELRLAFPEPNNSSLRKIAKLEDPAPYSRLGLVPRRADLDMNQHVNNVAYIGWVLESMPQEIIDGYELQTITLDYRRECQRDDIVDSLTNVEPLEDGPAISGLEGTNGSPAATEDTKDYCQFLHLLRLSGDGSEINRGRTVWREKPAR
;
A
#
# COMPACT_ATOMS: atom_id res chain seq x y z
N MET A 1 -11.15 23.97 -55.03
CA MET A 1 -11.75 24.95 -55.97
C MET A 1 -12.20 26.14 -55.13
N LEU A 2 -11.60 27.33 -55.38
CA LEU A 2 -11.86 28.68 -54.82
C LEU A 2 -11.67 28.88 -53.29
N LYS A 3 -10.57 29.49 -52.80
CA LYS A 3 -10.10 30.92 -52.74
C LYS A 3 -10.95 31.82 -51.80
N LEU A 4 -10.48 32.38 -50.67
CA LEU A 4 -9.38 33.32 -50.27
C LEU A 4 -9.81 34.80 -50.21
N THR A 5 -9.77 35.39 -48.99
CA THR A 5 -9.30 36.76 -48.60
C THR A 5 -9.53 36.92 -47.07
N THR A 6 -8.55 36.82 -46.15
CA THR A 6 -7.50 37.77 -45.66
C THR A 6 -7.97 39.09 -45.03
N TYR A 7 -7.59 39.33 -43.75
CA TYR A 7 -6.93 40.53 -43.16
C TYR A 7 -6.64 40.20 -41.66
N THR A 8 -5.44 39.73 -41.29
CA THR A 8 -4.30 40.42 -40.64
C THR A 8 -4.55 41.08 -39.27
N GLY A 9 -3.73 40.68 -38.30
CA GLY A 9 -3.57 41.29 -36.97
C GLY A 9 -2.74 40.36 -36.08
N ALA A 10 -1.44 40.64 -36.02
CA ALA A 10 -0.41 39.81 -35.37
C ALA A 10 -0.43 39.93 -33.83
N ASP A 11 -0.05 38.85 -33.14
CA ASP A 11 1.04 38.88 -32.14
C ASP A 11 1.43 37.46 -31.73
N GLN A 12 2.66 37.07 -32.07
CA GLN A 12 3.37 35.89 -31.59
C GLN A 12 4.32 36.33 -30.48
N ILE A 13 4.34 35.63 -29.34
CA ILE A 13 5.59 35.40 -28.60
C ILE A 13 5.65 33.93 -28.19
N HIS A 14 6.67 33.26 -28.73
CA HIS A 14 7.10 31.91 -28.43
C HIS A 14 7.63 31.77 -26.99
N GLY A 15 7.45 30.57 -26.43
CA GLY A 15 8.23 30.14 -25.27
C GLY A 15 9.67 29.80 -25.63
N VAL A 16 10.46 29.51 -24.60
CA VAL A 16 11.42 28.39 -24.48
C VAL A 16 12.20 28.58 -23.17
N ALA A 17 12.30 27.48 -22.43
CA ALA A 17 13.12 27.31 -21.24
C ALA A 17 14.63 27.32 -21.56
N GLN A 18 15.49 27.60 -20.58
CA GLN A 18 16.81 26.93 -20.50
C GLN A 18 17.50 27.08 -19.13
N CYS A 19 18.17 25.99 -18.76
CA CYS A 19 18.99 25.78 -17.57
C CYS A 19 20.48 26.10 -17.81
N HIS A 20 21.19 26.35 -16.70
CA HIS A 20 22.62 26.12 -16.37
C HIS A 20 23.77 26.74 -17.20
N SER A 21 24.71 27.42 -16.51
CA SER A 21 26.11 26.97 -16.28
C SER A 21 27.02 28.06 -15.64
N LEU A 22 28.21 27.65 -15.19
CA LEU A 22 29.10 28.18 -14.13
C LEU A 22 30.19 29.20 -14.53
N GLY A 23 30.67 29.99 -13.53
CA GLY A 23 32.08 30.40 -13.30
C GLY A 23 32.38 31.92 -13.32
N PRO A 24 33.51 32.44 -12.74
CA PRO A 24 34.39 31.98 -11.67
C PRO A 24 34.58 33.03 -10.51
N SER A 25 35.53 32.78 -9.61
CA SER A 25 35.64 33.28 -8.23
C SER A 25 36.51 34.52 -7.93
N LYS A 26 36.10 35.26 -6.87
CA LYS A 26 36.84 36.06 -5.83
C LYS A 26 37.36 37.48 -6.15
N PRO A 27 37.65 38.35 -5.13
CA PRO A 27 37.43 38.26 -3.66
C PRO A 27 36.73 39.48 -2.99
N ASN A 28 36.40 39.30 -1.69
CA ASN A 28 35.75 40.21 -0.72
C ASN A 28 36.30 41.64 -0.60
N PRO A 29 35.50 42.55 -0.01
CA PRO A 29 35.90 43.12 1.28
C PRO A 29 34.79 43.18 2.35
N THR A 30 35.16 42.69 3.54
CA THR A 30 34.83 43.19 4.89
C THR A 30 33.51 43.94 5.14
N PHE A 31 32.58 43.30 5.87
CA PHE A 31 31.44 43.93 6.54
C PHE A 31 31.78 44.28 8.01
N PRO A 32 31.35 45.45 8.54
CA PRO A 32 31.40 45.70 9.98
C PRO A 32 30.20 45.06 10.69
N ARG A 33 30.47 44.47 11.85
CA ARG A 33 29.51 43.90 12.80
C ARG A 33 28.42 44.91 13.18
N ARG A 34 27.15 44.53 12.96
CA ARG A 34 26.02 45.05 13.74
C ARG A 34 25.36 43.88 14.47
N LYS A 35 25.25 44.02 15.78
CA LYS A 35 24.52 43.14 16.69
C LYS A 35 23.02 43.43 16.49
N ASP A 36 22.27 42.43 16.04
CA ASP A 36 20.82 42.41 16.22
C ASP A 36 20.43 41.10 16.90
N GLY A 37 19.74 41.24 18.04
CA GLY A 37 19.36 40.16 18.92
C GLY A 37 18.31 39.26 18.27
N ILE A 38 18.63 37.99 18.13
CA ILE A 38 17.66 36.95 17.78
C ILE A 38 16.94 36.58 19.07
N SER A 39 15.67 36.99 19.16
CA SER A 39 14.72 36.48 20.15
C SER A 39 14.37 35.04 19.77
N LEU A 40 15.06 34.07 20.39
CA LEU A 40 14.68 32.66 20.35
C LEU A 40 13.43 32.49 21.22
N VAL A 41 12.26 32.35 20.58
CA VAL A 41 11.06 31.84 21.26
C VAL A 41 11.25 30.33 21.44
N PRO A 42 11.28 29.79 22.67
CA PRO A 42 11.33 28.35 22.87
C PRO A 42 9.93 27.79 22.59
N CYS A 43 9.75 27.15 21.44
CA CYS A 43 8.56 26.31 21.21
C CYS A 43 8.73 24.99 21.97
N THR A 44 8.57 25.02 23.29
CA THR A 44 8.26 23.81 24.06
C THR A 44 6.77 23.55 23.95
N SER A 45 6.32 22.97 22.83
CA SER A 45 4.99 22.36 22.76
C SER A 45 5.16 20.87 23.03
N ALA A 46 4.83 20.44 24.26
CA ALA A 46 4.55 19.03 24.51
C ALA A 46 3.44 18.57 23.54
N PRO A 47 3.49 17.36 22.98
CA PRO A 47 2.44 16.88 22.10
C PRO A 47 1.16 16.75 22.92
N SER A 48 0.20 17.65 22.70
CA SER A 48 -1.15 17.49 23.25
C SER A 48 -1.76 16.27 22.59
N LYS A 49 -1.94 15.19 23.35
CA LYS A 49 -2.73 14.01 22.96
C LYS A 49 -4.20 14.39 22.93
N THR A 50 -4.60 15.25 22.01
CA THR A 50 -6.01 15.48 21.72
C THR A 50 -6.47 14.30 20.90
N PRO A 51 -7.47 13.51 21.35
CA PRO A 51 -7.98 12.40 20.54
C PRO A 51 -8.49 12.96 19.21
N VAL A 52 -8.05 12.39 18.10
CA VAL A 52 -8.57 12.71 16.78
C VAL A 52 -10.02 12.25 16.77
N LEU A 53 -10.96 13.19 16.86
CA LEU A 53 -12.36 12.92 16.59
C LEU A 53 -12.48 12.68 15.09
N ALA A 54 -13.02 11.53 14.69
CA ALA A 54 -13.36 11.28 13.30
C ALA A 54 -14.25 12.42 12.80
N VAL A 55 -13.86 13.06 11.69
CA VAL A 55 -14.72 14.05 11.02
C VAL A 55 -15.88 13.29 10.41
N VAL A 56 -16.99 13.24 11.13
CA VAL A 56 -18.26 12.77 10.56
C VAL A 56 -18.71 13.85 9.59
N SER A 57 -18.57 13.58 8.29
CA SER A 57 -19.17 14.43 7.26
C SER A 57 -20.65 14.63 7.60
N ASP A 58 -21.12 15.87 7.46
CA ASP A 58 -22.52 16.23 7.68
C ASP A 58 -23.35 15.36 6.73
N ARG A 59 -23.94 14.27 7.25
CA ARG A 59 -24.79 13.36 6.48
C ARG A 59 -26.10 14.10 6.26
N GLY A 60 -26.06 15.07 5.35
CA GLY A 60 -27.10 16.05 5.12
C GLY A 60 -28.46 15.39 4.94
N ALA A 61 -29.48 16.09 5.42
CA ALA A 61 -30.90 15.75 5.42
C ALA A 61 -31.52 15.61 4.01
N GLY A 62 -30.94 14.74 3.18
CA GLY A 62 -31.48 14.29 1.90
C GLY A 62 -32.01 12.87 2.01
N SER A 63 -32.78 12.57 3.07
CA SER A 63 -33.56 11.34 3.13
C SER A 63 -34.77 11.50 2.21
N VAL A 64 -34.71 10.92 1.02
CA VAL A 64 -35.93 10.65 0.25
C VAL A 64 -36.49 9.34 0.80
N ARG A 65 -37.63 9.44 1.49
CA ARG A 65 -38.38 8.30 2.01
C ARG A 65 -38.80 7.40 0.85
N SER A 66 -38.34 6.16 0.84
CA SER A 66 -38.95 5.08 0.06
C SER A 66 -39.88 4.33 1.01
N GLU A 67 -41.20 4.48 0.85
CA GLU A 67 -42.18 3.77 1.68
C GLU A 67 -42.12 2.25 1.40
N THR A 68 -41.47 1.49 2.27
CA THR A 68 -41.67 0.03 2.33
C THR A 68 -41.68 -0.47 3.78
N GLY A 69 -42.88 -0.76 4.30
CA GLY A 69 -43.21 -1.76 5.34
C GLY A 69 -42.55 -1.66 6.74
N PRO A 70 -43.29 -1.88 7.84
CA PRO A 70 -42.73 -1.78 9.18
C PRO A 70 -41.85 -3.00 9.48
N GLY A 71 -40.54 -2.79 9.71
CA GLY A 71 -39.65 -3.82 10.27
C GLY A 71 -38.19 -3.82 9.81
N ARG A 72 -37.78 -2.98 8.85
CA ARG A 72 -36.36 -2.83 8.47
C ARG A 72 -35.75 -1.58 9.10
N VAL A 73 -34.62 -1.74 9.78
CA VAL A 73 -33.76 -0.63 10.21
C VAL A 73 -33.29 0.09 8.93
N GLU A 74 -33.78 1.30 8.69
CA GLU A 74 -33.36 2.14 7.58
C GLU A 74 -31.92 2.63 7.83
N HIS A 75 -30.94 1.99 7.19
CA HIS A 75 -29.64 2.63 7.01
C HIS A 75 -29.79 3.74 5.98
N SER A 76 -29.64 4.99 6.39
CA SER A 76 -29.54 6.13 5.46
C SER A 76 -28.36 5.89 4.51
N VAL A 77 -28.65 5.56 3.25
CA VAL A 77 -27.63 5.34 2.22
C VAL A 77 -26.91 6.66 1.97
N SER A 78 -25.60 6.72 2.19
CA SER A 78 -24.84 7.96 1.96
C SER A 78 -24.72 8.26 0.47
N LEU A 79 -24.40 9.51 0.10
CA LEU A 79 -24.11 9.84 -1.30
C LEU A 79 -22.92 9.02 -1.82
N ALA A 80 -21.91 8.78 -0.99
CA ALA A 80 -20.78 7.93 -1.33
C ALA A 80 -21.25 6.50 -1.67
N ASP A 81 -22.14 5.92 -0.87
CA ASP A 81 -22.68 4.57 -1.11
C ASP A 81 -23.44 4.48 -2.44
N ARG A 82 -24.05 5.58 -2.91
CA ARG A 82 -24.74 5.64 -4.22
C ARG A 82 -23.79 5.80 -5.41
N LEU A 83 -22.63 6.43 -5.20
CA LEU A 83 -21.67 6.73 -6.28
C LEU A 83 -20.56 5.68 -6.38
N ARG A 84 -20.31 4.93 -5.30
CA ARG A 84 -19.39 3.78 -5.31
C ARG A 84 -19.87 2.76 -6.34
N GLN A 85 -18.94 2.28 -7.14
CA GLN A 85 -19.17 1.17 -8.07
C GLN A 85 -18.87 -0.16 -7.37
N GLY A 86 -19.41 -0.35 -6.17
CA GLY A 86 -19.16 -1.52 -5.36
C GLY A 86 -20.36 -1.97 -4.54
N SER A 87 -20.47 -3.27 -4.33
CA SER A 87 -21.59 -3.90 -3.63
C SER A 87 -21.14 -5.19 -2.95
N LEU A 88 -21.93 -5.63 -1.97
CA LEU A 88 -21.82 -7.00 -1.48
C LEU A 88 -22.18 -7.98 -2.61
N ALA A 89 -21.54 -9.15 -2.61
CA ALA A 89 -21.97 -10.28 -3.41
C ALA A 89 -23.33 -10.80 -2.93
N GLU A 90 -23.96 -11.64 -3.74
CA GLU A 90 -25.31 -12.18 -3.47
C GLU A 90 -25.44 -12.90 -2.12
N ASP A 91 -24.34 -13.51 -1.65
CA ASP A 91 -24.29 -14.19 -0.35
C ASP A 91 -24.09 -13.24 0.84
N GLY A 92 -23.81 -11.96 0.58
CA GLY A 92 -23.49 -10.94 1.58
C GLY A 92 -22.18 -11.17 2.33
N LYS A 93 -21.27 -12.03 1.82
CA LYS A 93 -20.03 -12.44 2.50
C LYS A 93 -18.75 -11.95 1.83
N SER A 94 -18.84 -11.50 0.59
CA SER A 94 -17.77 -10.77 -0.08
C SER A 94 -18.25 -9.41 -0.57
N TYR A 95 -17.30 -8.50 -0.79
CA TYR A 95 -17.54 -7.18 -1.33
C TYR A 95 -16.73 -7.02 -2.61
N LYS A 96 -17.34 -6.48 -3.66
CA LYS A 96 -16.72 -6.21 -4.95
C LYS A 96 -16.80 -4.73 -5.26
N GLU A 97 -15.73 -4.16 -5.81
CA GLU A 97 -15.73 -2.78 -6.27
C GLU A 97 -14.87 -2.61 -7.51
N CYS A 98 -15.32 -1.77 -8.44
CA CYS A 98 -14.62 -1.43 -9.67
C CYS A 98 -13.90 -0.08 -9.55
N PHE A 99 -12.65 -0.03 -10.03
CA PHE A 99 -11.83 1.17 -10.06
C PHE A 99 -11.30 1.41 -11.47
N ILE A 100 -11.41 2.65 -11.92
CA ILE A 100 -10.72 3.13 -13.13
C ILE A 100 -9.34 3.59 -12.68
N VAL A 101 -8.28 3.03 -13.26
CA VAL A 101 -6.90 3.42 -12.96
C VAL A 101 -6.64 4.84 -13.46
N ARG A 102 -6.29 5.72 -12.53
CA ARG A 102 -6.11 7.17 -12.77
C ARG A 102 -4.70 7.49 -13.24
N CYS A 103 -4.51 8.66 -13.83
CA CYS A 103 -3.22 9.04 -14.43
C CYS A 103 -2.08 9.19 -13.42
N TYR A 104 -2.36 9.53 -12.16
CA TYR A 104 -1.36 9.65 -11.10
C TYR A 104 -1.14 8.34 -10.32
N GLU A 105 -1.91 7.30 -10.63
CA GLU A 105 -1.83 5.98 -10.01
C GLU A 105 -0.87 5.05 -10.77
N VAL A 106 -0.36 5.50 -11.92
CA VAL A 106 0.56 4.75 -12.77
C VAL A 106 2.00 5.25 -12.65
N GLY A 107 2.95 4.33 -12.77
CA GLY A 107 4.38 4.64 -12.79
C GLY A 107 4.88 5.08 -14.18
N ILE A 108 6.19 5.24 -14.31
CA ILE A 108 6.87 5.61 -15.56
C ILE A 108 6.59 4.66 -16.73
N ASN A 109 6.21 3.41 -16.41
CA ASN A 109 5.86 2.37 -17.37
C ASN A 109 4.39 2.44 -17.83
N LYS A 110 3.60 3.42 -17.36
CA LYS A 110 2.17 3.63 -17.65
C LYS A 110 1.23 2.57 -17.07
N THR A 111 1.70 1.75 -16.14
CA THR A 111 0.88 0.78 -15.41
C THR A 111 0.81 1.16 -13.93
N ALA A 112 -0.21 0.68 -13.23
CA ALA A 112 -0.36 0.90 -11.80
C ALA A 112 0.91 0.49 -11.05
N THR A 113 1.26 1.23 -9.99
CA THR A 113 2.34 0.84 -9.08
C THR A 113 1.84 -0.20 -8.08
N VAL A 114 2.74 -0.93 -7.42
CA VAL A 114 2.35 -1.82 -6.31
C VAL A 114 1.74 -1.05 -5.13
N GLU A 115 2.16 0.19 -4.90
CA GLU A 115 1.56 1.07 -3.89
C GLU A 115 0.11 1.41 -4.26
N THR A 116 -0.17 1.71 -5.53
CA THR A 116 -1.54 1.88 -6.02
C THR A 116 -2.37 0.63 -5.75
N ILE A 117 -1.87 -0.55 -6.12
CA ILE A 117 -2.58 -1.81 -5.89
C ILE A 117 -2.86 -1.99 -4.38
N ALA A 118 -1.86 -1.78 -3.52
CA ALA A 118 -2.02 -1.91 -2.08
C ALA A 118 -3.04 -0.90 -1.51
N ASN A 119 -3.06 0.35 -2.00
CA ASN A 119 -4.06 1.35 -1.64
C ASN A 119 -5.47 0.90 -2.03
N LEU A 120 -5.65 0.37 -3.25
CA LEU A 120 -6.95 -0.14 -3.69
C LEU A 120 -7.41 -1.35 -2.84
N LEU A 121 -6.50 -2.27 -2.51
CA LEU A 121 -6.81 -3.40 -1.63
C LEU A 121 -7.26 -2.93 -0.23
N GLN A 122 -6.60 -1.91 0.32
CA GLN A 122 -6.97 -1.29 1.59
C GLN A 122 -8.34 -0.62 1.51
N GLU A 123 -8.60 0.18 0.48
CA GLU A 123 -9.89 0.86 0.26
C GLU A 123 -11.04 -0.15 0.19
N VAL A 124 -10.91 -1.21 -0.61
CA VAL A 124 -11.93 -2.25 -0.76
C VAL A 124 -12.16 -3.00 0.56
N GLY A 125 -11.09 -3.23 1.33
CA GLY A 125 -11.18 -3.80 2.68
C GLY A 125 -11.95 -2.91 3.65
N CYS A 126 -11.69 -1.60 3.63
CA CYS A 126 -12.37 -0.60 4.44
C CYS A 126 -13.85 -0.45 4.02
N ASN A 127 -14.15 -0.44 2.73
CA ASN A 127 -15.50 -0.33 2.19
C ASN A 127 -16.33 -1.56 2.55
N HIS A 128 -15.75 -2.76 2.47
CA HIS A 128 -16.39 -3.96 2.99
C HIS A 128 -16.76 -3.79 4.47
N ALA A 129 -15.82 -3.33 5.31
CA ALA A 129 -16.07 -3.12 6.74
C ALA A 129 -17.10 -2.02 7.04
N GLN A 130 -17.19 -0.98 6.20
CA GLN A 130 -18.23 0.05 6.30
C GLN A 130 -19.61 -0.54 5.99
N VAL A 131 -19.74 -1.28 4.90
CA VAL A 131 -21.03 -1.82 4.43
C VAL A 131 -21.59 -2.87 5.40
N VAL A 132 -20.75 -3.67 6.05
CA VAL A 132 -21.19 -4.64 7.08
C VAL A 132 -21.35 -4.02 8.48
N GLY A 133 -21.13 -2.71 8.62
CA GLY A 133 -21.41 -1.97 9.86
C GLY A 133 -20.30 -1.96 10.92
N PHE A 134 -19.09 -2.40 10.59
CA PHE A 134 -17.95 -2.38 11.53
C PHE A 134 -17.23 -1.03 11.58
N SER A 135 -17.18 -0.28 10.48
CA SER A 135 -16.39 0.97 10.44
C SER A 135 -17.20 2.21 10.85
N THR A 136 -17.69 2.23 12.10
CA THR A 136 -18.34 3.43 12.68
C THR A 136 -17.35 4.41 13.30
N ASP A 137 -16.15 3.94 13.60
CA ASP A 137 -15.06 4.68 14.25
C ASP A 137 -13.82 4.88 13.34
N GLY A 138 -13.87 4.36 12.11
CA GLY A 138 -12.74 4.38 11.16
C GLY A 138 -11.76 3.21 11.29
N PHE A 139 -11.92 2.31 12.28
CA PHE A 139 -10.99 1.21 12.57
C PHE A 139 -11.51 -0.18 12.17
N ALA A 140 -12.68 -0.25 11.52
CA ALA A 140 -13.34 -1.51 11.18
C ALA A 140 -13.53 -2.43 12.41
N THR A 141 -13.79 -1.84 13.57
CA THR A 141 -13.93 -2.57 14.84
C THR A 141 -15.35 -3.11 15.01
N THR A 142 -15.49 -4.23 15.69
CA THR A 142 -16.81 -4.68 16.13
C THR A 142 -17.25 -3.93 17.40
N THR A 143 -18.51 -4.10 17.81
CA THR A 143 -19.03 -3.46 19.04
C THR A 143 -18.25 -3.92 20.27
N THR A 144 -17.95 -5.21 20.36
CA THR A 144 -17.18 -5.76 21.48
C THR A 144 -15.74 -5.26 21.48
N MET A 145 -15.10 -5.15 20.31
CA MET A 145 -13.74 -4.60 20.20
C MET A 145 -13.65 -3.16 20.74
N ARG A 146 -14.62 -2.29 20.38
CA ARG A 146 -14.63 -0.89 20.88
C ARG A 146 -14.75 -0.82 22.39
N LYS A 147 -15.65 -1.60 22.99
CA LYS A 147 -15.82 -1.66 24.47
C LYS A 147 -14.54 -2.08 25.18
N MET A 148 -13.71 -2.90 24.53
CA MET A 148 -12.46 -3.42 25.06
C MET A 148 -11.21 -2.67 24.60
N HIS A 149 -11.37 -1.54 23.90
CA HIS A 149 -10.27 -0.76 23.34
C HIS A 149 -9.32 -1.61 22.47
N LEU A 150 -9.90 -2.46 21.61
CA LEU A 150 -9.18 -3.34 20.70
C LEU A 150 -9.21 -2.79 19.26
N ILE A 151 -8.08 -2.92 18.57
CA ILE A 151 -7.93 -2.60 17.16
C ILE A 151 -7.35 -3.77 16.38
N TRP A 152 -7.61 -3.78 15.08
CA TRP A 152 -6.94 -4.66 14.13
C TRP A 152 -5.59 -4.06 13.74
N VAL A 153 -4.54 -4.88 13.80
CA VAL A 153 -3.23 -4.53 13.23
C VAL A 153 -2.83 -5.60 12.22
N THR A 154 -2.26 -5.17 11.09
CA THR A 154 -1.78 -6.08 10.04
C THR A 154 -0.51 -6.76 10.52
N ALA A 155 -0.52 -8.08 10.61
CA ALA A 155 0.65 -8.87 10.97
C ALA A 155 1.43 -9.34 9.73
N ARG A 156 0.71 -9.60 8.62
CA ARG A 156 1.31 -10.03 7.36
C ARG A 156 0.48 -9.58 6.17
N MET A 157 1.15 -9.20 5.09
CA MET A 157 0.53 -8.91 3.79
C MET A 157 1.28 -9.67 2.70
N HIS A 158 0.55 -10.28 1.78
CA HIS A 158 1.09 -10.97 0.62
C HIS A 158 0.28 -10.58 -0.62
N ILE A 159 0.97 -10.09 -1.65
CA ILE A 159 0.36 -9.62 -2.89
C ILE A 159 1.10 -10.28 -4.05
N GLU A 160 0.35 -10.94 -4.94
CA GLU A 160 0.83 -11.45 -6.22
C GLU A 160 0.11 -10.73 -7.36
N ILE A 161 0.88 -10.17 -8.28
CA ILE A 161 0.38 -9.42 -9.44
C ILE A 161 0.82 -10.15 -10.70
N TYR A 162 -0.13 -10.72 -11.43
CA TYR A 162 0.10 -11.45 -12.68
C TYR A 162 0.18 -10.50 -13.88
N LYS A 163 -0.59 -9.41 -13.84
CA LYS A 163 -0.58 -8.35 -14.86
C LYS A 163 -0.90 -7.02 -14.19
N TYR A 164 -0.06 -6.01 -14.38
CA TYR A 164 -0.38 -4.66 -13.92
C TYR A 164 -1.40 -4.01 -14.86
N PRO A 165 -2.47 -3.38 -14.34
CA PRO A 165 -3.41 -2.63 -15.14
C PRO A 165 -2.77 -1.33 -15.64
N ALA A 166 -3.06 -0.94 -16.88
CA ALA A 166 -2.59 0.30 -17.47
C ALA A 166 -3.48 1.48 -17.07
N TRP A 167 -3.01 2.70 -17.35
CA TRP A 167 -3.85 3.89 -17.22
C TRP A 167 -5.16 3.74 -18.01
N SER A 168 -6.28 4.10 -17.38
CA SER A 168 -7.64 3.97 -17.89
C SER A 168 -8.22 2.55 -17.96
N ASP A 169 -7.45 1.52 -17.59
CA ASP A 169 -8.02 0.18 -17.39
C ASP A 169 -8.99 0.19 -16.19
N VAL A 170 -9.95 -0.74 -16.22
CA VAL A 170 -10.90 -0.94 -15.12
C VAL A 170 -10.56 -2.25 -14.41
N VAL A 171 -10.36 -2.17 -13.10
CA VAL A 171 -10.06 -3.32 -12.24
C VAL A 171 -11.25 -3.56 -11.32
N GLU A 172 -11.75 -4.80 -11.30
CA GLU A 172 -12.68 -5.28 -10.27
C GLU A 172 -11.89 -5.97 -9.17
N ILE A 173 -12.11 -5.56 -7.92
CA ILE A 173 -11.49 -6.18 -6.75
C ILE A 173 -12.58 -6.77 -5.87
N GLU A 174 -12.49 -8.07 -5.62
CA GLU A 174 -13.31 -8.76 -4.63
C GLU A 174 -12.51 -8.99 -3.34
N THR A 175 -13.10 -8.73 -2.18
CA THR A 175 -12.54 -9.08 -0.86
C THR A 175 -13.51 -9.84 0.02
N TRP A 176 -12.99 -10.69 0.89
CA TRP A 176 -13.75 -11.34 1.96
C TRP A 176 -12.85 -11.61 3.17
N CYS A 177 -13.48 -11.85 4.31
CA CYS A 177 -12.79 -12.27 5.53
C CYS A 177 -12.92 -13.77 5.75
N GLN A 178 -11.94 -14.36 6.42
CA GLN A 178 -11.97 -15.76 6.89
C GLN A 178 -11.38 -15.84 8.30
N GLY A 179 -11.80 -16.86 9.06
CA GLY A 179 -11.16 -17.17 10.34
C GLY A 179 -9.75 -17.71 10.12
N GLU A 180 -8.77 -17.31 10.95
CA GLU A 180 -7.40 -17.83 10.87
C GLU A 180 -6.87 -18.25 12.25
N GLY A 181 -7.18 -19.49 12.63
CA GLY A 181 -6.85 -20.02 13.94
C GLY A 181 -7.57 -19.27 15.07
N ARG A 182 -6.96 -19.23 16.26
CA ARG A 182 -7.53 -18.54 17.45
C ARG A 182 -7.03 -17.12 17.66
N ILE A 183 -6.02 -16.70 16.91
CA ILE A 183 -5.25 -15.47 17.20
C ILE A 183 -5.43 -14.38 16.15
N GLY A 184 -6.10 -14.68 15.05
CA GLY A 184 -6.24 -13.72 13.99
C GLY A 184 -7.36 -14.02 13.01
N THR A 185 -7.51 -13.10 12.09
CA THR A 185 -8.42 -13.18 10.96
C THR A 185 -7.63 -13.01 9.69
N ARG A 186 -8.08 -13.66 8.64
CA ARG A 186 -7.56 -13.50 7.30
C ARG A 186 -8.47 -12.56 6.51
N ARG A 187 -7.87 -11.76 5.64
CA ARG A 187 -8.59 -11.09 4.55
C ARG A 187 -7.91 -11.43 3.24
N ASP A 188 -8.72 -11.83 2.29
CA ASP A 188 -8.31 -12.27 0.97
C ASP A 188 -8.88 -11.34 -0.09
N TRP A 189 -8.18 -11.28 -1.23
CA TRP A 189 -8.60 -10.52 -2.39
C TRP A 189 -8.33 -11.27 -3.70
N ILE A 190 -9.22 -11.06 -4.67
CA ILE A 190 -9.02 -11.40 -6.08
C ILE A 190 -9.19 -10.13 -6.90
N MET A 191 -8.24 -9.85 -7.79
CA MET A 191 -8.27 -8.72 -8.72
C MET A 191 -8.49 -9.25 -10.13
N LYS A 192 -9.43 -8.65 -10.86
CA LYS A 192 -9.73 -9.00 -12.24
C LYS A 192 -9.68 -7.77 -13.14
N ASP A 193 -9.18 -7.98 -14.34
CA ASP A 193 -9.37 -7.05 -15.44
C ASP A 193 -10.85 -7.09 -15.83
N TYR A 194 -11.54 -5.96 -15.72
CA TYR A 194 -12.99 -5.91 -15.88
C TYR A 194 -13.43 -6.21 -17.32
N ALA A 195 -12.63 -5.81 -18.31
CA ALA A 195 -12.97 -5.98 -19.72
C ALA A 195 -12.84 -7.45 -20.16
N THR A 196 -11.86 -8.17 -19.63
CA THR A 196 -11.56 -9.56 -20.04
C THR A 196 -12.06 -10.61 -19.05
N GLY A 197 -12.35 -10.21 -17.80
CA GLY A 197 -12.67 -11.11 -16.70
C GLY A 197 -11.47 -11.92 -16.18
N GLN A 198 -10.27 -11.71 -16.72
CA GLN A 198 -9.07 -12.46 -16.33
C GLN A 198 -8.59 -12.03 -14.94
N VAL A 199 -8.15 -13.00 -14.13
CA VAL A 199 -7.50 -12.72 -12.84
C VAL A 199 -6.13 -12.13 -13.10
N ILE A 200 -5.94 -10.88 -12.70
CA ILE A 200 -4.68 -10.14 -12.88
C ILE A 200 -3.84 -10.09 -11.60
N GLY A 201 -4.39 -10.52 -10.47
CA GLY A 201 -3.64 -10.74 -9.26
C GLY A 201 -4.50 -11.19 -8.09
N ARG A 202 -3.83 -11.54 -6.99
CA ARG A 202 -4.42 -12.05 -5.75
C ARG A 202 -3.67 -11.49 -4.56
N ALA A 203 -4.35 -11.35 -3.43
CA ALA A 203 -3.70 -10.97 -2.19
C ALA A 203 -4.30 -11.69 -0.99
N THR A 204 -3.51 -11.82 0.07
CA THR A 204 -3.95 -12.34 1.36
C THR A 204 -3.23 -11.58 2.47
N SER A 205 -3.90 -11.41 3.60
CA SER A 205 -3.36 -10.72 4.76
C SER A 205 -3.79 -11.41 6.05
N LYS A 206 -2.94 -11.28 7.06
CA LYS A 206 -3.22 -11.72 8.42
C LYS A 206 -3.35 -10.53 9.33
N TRP A 207 -4.44 -10.50 10.08
CA TRP A 207 -4.76 -9.47 11.06
C TRP A 207 -4.84 -10.07 12.45
N VAL A 208 -4.30 -9.34 13.42
CA VAL A 208 -4.33 -9.73 14.83
C VAL A 208 -4.90 -8.57 15.64
N MET A 209 -5.51 -8.87 16.78
CA MET A 209 -6.03 -7.83 17.66
C MET A 209 -4.94 -7.31 18.58
N MET A 210 -4.94 -6.00 18.81
CA MET A 210 -4.10 -5.34 19.79
C MET A 210 -4.95 -4.45 20.68
N ASN A 211 -4.68 -4.46 21.99
CA ASN A 211 -5.28 -3.48 22.89
C ASN A 211 -4.55 -2.13 22.76
N GLN A 212 -5.31 -1.06 22.53
CA GLN A 212 -4.78 0.26 22.24
C GLN A 212 -3.99 0.85 23.41
N ASP A 213 -4.44 0.62 24.64
CA ASP A 213 -3.84 1.22 25.84
C ASP A 213 -2.54 0.52 26.24
N THR A 214 -2.56 -0.82 26.24
CA THR A 214 -1.42 -1.64 26.69
C THR A 214 -0.44 -1.97 25.57
N ARG A 215 -0.84 -1.78 24.31
CA ARG A 215 -0.07 -2.13 23.11
C ARG A 215 0.32 -3.62 23.07
N ARG A 216 -0.51 -4.48 23.68
CA ARG A 216 -0.33 -5.93 23.72
C ARG A 216 -1.29 -6.64 22.79
N LEU A 217 -0.80 -7.69 22.13
CA LEU A 217 -1.62 -8.58 21.31
C LEU A 217 -2.66 -9.30 22.17
N GLN A 218 -3.86 -9.47 21.63
CA GLN A 218 -4.98 -10.15 22.25
C GLN A 218 -5.50 -11.27 21.36
N LYS A 219 -5.95 -12.36 21.97
CA LYS A 219 -6.63 -13.45 21.25
C LYS A 219 -8.01 -12.98 20.81
N VAL A 220 -8.48 -13.46 19.66
CA VAL A 220 -9.84 -13.20 19.19
C VAL A 220 -10.80 -13.96 20.11
N SER A 221 -11.56 -13.22 20.93
CA SER A 221 -12.58 -13.80 21.81
C SER A 221 -13.72 -14.42 20.98
N ASP A 222 -14.48 -15.30 21.62
CA ASP A 222 -15.63 -15.94 20.97
C ASP A 222 -16.66 -14.88 20.55
N ASP A 223 -16.93 -13.88 21.40
CA ASP A 223 -17.84 -12.76 21.09
C ASP A 223 -17.41 -11.97 19.83
N VAL A 224 -16.12 -11.59 19.73
CA VAL A 224 -15.63 -10.85 18.56
C VAL A 224 -15.68 -11.73 17.32
N ARG A 225 -15.38 -13.02 17.47
CA ARG A 225 -15.43 -13.97 16.36
C ARG A 225 -16.86 -14.15 15.84
N GLU A 226 -17.83 -14.24 16.73
CA GLU A 226 -19.25 -14.35 16.38
C GLU A 226 -19.78 -13.07 15.75
N GLU A 227 -19.36 -11.88 16.22
CA GLU A 227 -19.69 -10.62 15.57
C GLU A 227 -19.07 -10.54 14.15
N HIS A 228 -17.79 -10.90 14.02
CA HIS A 228 -17.01 -10.71 12.80
C HIS A 228 -17.28 -11.76 11.70
N LEU A 229 -17.25 -13.05 12.06
CA LEU A 229 -17.33 -14.14 11.08
C LEU A 229 -18.73 -14.38 10.53
N VAL A 230 -19.76 -13.73 11.07
CA VAL A 230 -21.10 -13.73 10.46
C VAL A 230 -21.04 -13.18 9.03
N PHE A 231 -20.09 -12.30 8.71
CA PHE A 231 -19.89 -11.74 7.36
C PHE A 231 -18.80 -12.46 6.55
N ALA A 232 -18.30 -13.60 7.04
CA ALA A 232 -17.35 -14.44 6.32
C ALA A 232 -18.08 -15.55 5.53
N PRO A 233 -17.53 -16.03 4.40
CA PRO A 233 -18.03 -17.23 3.74
C PRO A 233 -18.00 -18.43 4.69
N ARG A 234 -19.07 -19.23 4.70
CA ARG A 234 -19.21 -20.37 5.62
C ARG A 234 -18.20 -21.47 5.34
N GLU A 235 -17.98 -21.76 4.06
CA GLU A 235 -16.95 -22.66 3.61
C GLU A 235 -15.62 -21.94 3.49
N LEU A 236 -14.53 -22.67 3.74
CA LEU A 236 -13.19 -22.11 3.63
C LEU A 236 -12.92 -21.67 2.19
N ARG A 237 -12.81 -20.36 2.00
CA ARG A 237 -12.48 -19.74 0.72
C ARG A 237 -11.14 -19.02 0.85
N LEU A 238 -10.12 -19.53 0.15
CA LEU A 238 -8.78 -18.95 0.14
C LEU A 238 -8.49 -18.32 -1.23
N ALA A 239 -7.89 -17.12 -1.25
CA ALA A 239 -7.36 -16.56 -2.49
C ALA A 239 -6.24 -17.45 -3.08
N PHE A 240 -5.45 -18.09 -2.22
CA PHE A 240 -4.39 -19.02 -2.58
C PHE A 240 -4.73 -20.42 -2.04
N PRO A 241 -5.58 -21.21 -2.74
CA PRO A 241 -5.99 -22.54 -2.30
C PRO A 241 -4.88 -23.60 -2.44
N GLU A 242 -3.82 -23.31 -3.17
CA GLU A 242 -2.76 -24.27 -3.48
C GLU A 242 -1.96 -24.63 -2.21
N PRO A 243 -1.75 -25.94 -1.90
CA PRO A 243 -1.15 -26.37 -0.61
C PRO A 243 0.24 -25.79 -0.30
N ASN A 244 1.03 -25.48 -1.33
CA ASN A 244 2.41 -25.00 -1.21
C ASN A 244 2.58 -23.55 -1.68
N ASN A 245 1.51 -22.75 -1.61
CA ASN A 245 1.58 -21.35 -2.01
C ASN A 245 2.62 -20.56 -1.20
N SER A 246 3.17 -19.52 -1.83
CA SER A 246 4.29 -18.75 -1.27
C SER A 246 3.88 -17.84 -0.10
N SER A 247 2.58 -17.57 0.07
CA SER A 247 2.04 -16.56 0.99
C SER A 247 2.36 -16.82 2.46
N LEU A 248 2.53 -18.08 2.86
CA LEU A 248 2.80 -18.50 4.24
C LEU A 248 4.28 -18.83 4.50
N ARG A 249 5.14 -18.81 3.48
CA ARG A 249 6.56 -19.16 3.63
C ARG A 249 7.26 -18.20 4.59
N LYS A 250 8.00 -18.73 5.56
CA LYS A 250 8.76 -17.92 6.51
C LYS A 250 9.75 -17.00 5.76
N ILE A 251 9.83 -15.75 6.18
CA ILE A 251 10.82 -14.79 5.67
C ILE A 251 12.03 -14.86 6.61
N ALA A 252 13.19 -15.20 6.05
CA ALA A 252 14.44 -15.21 6.81
C ALA A 252 14.78 -13.79 7.28
N LYS A 253 15.49 -13.68 8.41
CA LYS A 253 16.01 -12.38 8.82
C LYS A 253 17.22 -12.07 7.93
N LEU A 254 17.20 -10.91 7.28
CA LEU A 254 18.36 -10.39 6.57
C LEU A 254 19.45 -10.00 7.58
N GLU A 255 20.70 -10.41 7.31
CA GLU A 255 21.87 -10.03 8.09
C GLU A 255 22.44 -8.68 7.64
N ASP A 256 22.97 -7.91 8.60
CA ASP A 256 23.57 -6.59 8.39
C ASP A 256 25.11 -6.73 8.46
N PRO A 257 25.90 -6.18 7.53
CA PRO A 257 25.53 -5.29 6.42
C PRO A 257 24.84 -5.96 5.23
N ALA A 258 23.87 -5.27 4.64
CA ALA A 258 23.28 -5.62 3.35
C ALA A 258 24.05 -4.95 2.19
N PRO A 259 24.10 -5.59 1.01
CA PRO A 259 24.75 -5.02 -0.17
C PRO A 259 24.04 -3.75 -0.68
N TYR A 260 22.72 -3.66 -0.51
CA TYR A 260 21.95 -2.50 -0.91
C TYR A 260 21.23 -1.88 0.30
N SER A 261 21.30 -0.56 0.41
CA SER A 261 20.69 0.15 1.52
C SER A 261 20.28 1.58 1.16
N ARG A 262 19.24 2.05 1.84
CA ARG A 262 18.79 3.44 1.87
C ARG A 262 18.56 3.81 3.33
N LEU A 263 19.41 4.69 3.85
CA LEU A 263 19.39 5.07 5.26
C LEU A 263 18.68 6.41 5.45
N GLY A 264 18.13 6.63 6.64
CA GLY A 264 17.61 7.93 7.03
C GLY A 264 16.27 8.31 6.38
N LEU A 265 15.45 7.33 6.01
CA LEU A 265 14.09 7.57 5.53
C LEU A 265 13.25 8.15 6.67
N VAL A 266 12.47 9.19 6.37
CA VAL A 266 11.59 9.85 7.34
C VAL A 266 10.15 9.83 6.82
N PRO A 267 9.16 9.56 7.67
CA PRO A 267 7.75 9.67 7.30
C PRO A 267 7.39 11.05 6.83
N ARG A 268 6.77 11.14 5.65
CA ARG A 268 6.12 12.37 5.20
C ARG A 268 4.81 12.53 5.96
N ARG A 269 4.33 13.78 6.03
CA ARG A 269 2.99 14.06 6.61
C ARG A 269 1.87 13.29 5.91
N ALA A 270 2.03 13.01 4.61
CA ALA A 270 1.08 12.25 3.80
C ALA A 270 1.17 10.72 4.01
N ASP A 271 2.25 10.23 4.63
CA ASP A 271 2.42 8.81 4.92
C ASP A 271 1.68 8.41 6.22
N LEU A 272 1.18 9.38 6.98
CA LEU A 272 0.39 9.16 8.20
C LEU A 272 -1.08 8.92 7.85
N ASP A 273 -1.68 7.90 8.46
CA ASP A 273 -3.09 7.60 8.34
C ASP A 273 -3.96 8.38 9.34
N MET A 274 -5.28 8.11 9.33
CA MET A 274 -6.25 8.74 10.25
C MET A 274 -5.94 8.48 11.74
N ASN A 275 -5.04 7.53 12.03
CA ASN A 275 -4.67 7.09 13.36
C ASN A 275 -3.34 7.72 13.81
N GLN A 276 -2.78 8.62 13.00
CA GLN A 276 -1.46 9.24 13.20
C GLN A 276 -0.30 8.23 13.18
N HIS A 277 -0.52 7.03 12.63
CA HIS A 277 0.54 6.06 12.40
C HIS A 277 0.93 6.07 10.93
N VAL A 278 2.15 5.60 10.65
CA VAL A 278 2.56 5.37 9.26
C VAL A 278 1.66 4.30 8.64
N ASN A 279 1.02 4.65 7.52
CA ASN A 279 0.15 3.77 6.76
C ASN A 279 0.93 2.52 6.30
N ASN A 280 0.31 1.35 6.38
CA ASN A 280 0.88 0.08 5.93
C ASN A 280 1.44 0.14 4.49
N VAL A 281 0.81 0.90 3.60
CA VAL A 281 1.28 1.08 2.21
C VAL A 281 2.60 1.84 2.14
N ALA A 282 2.88 2.78 3.06
CA ALA A 282 4.13 3.53 3.06
C ALA A 282 5.36 2.63 3.31
N TYR A 283 5.20 1.56 4.10
CA TYR A 283 6.27 0.58 4.28
C TYR A 283 6.59 -0.20 2.99
N ILE A 284 5.60 -0.41 2.10
CA ILE A 284 5.85 -1.01 0.78
C ILE A 284 6.78 -0.10 -0.03
N GLY A 285 6.48 1.20 -0.06
CA GLY A 285 7.35 2.19 -0.72
C GLY A 285 8.78 2.16 -0.15
N TRP A 286 8.93 2.24 1.17
CA TRP A 286 10.26 2.21 1.81
C TRP A 286 11.04 0.92 1.57
N VAL A 287 10.37 -0.23 1.51
CA VAL A 287 11.03 -1.50 1.16
C VAL A 287 11.68 -1.41 -0.22
N LEU A 288 11.04 -0.73 -1.17
CA LEU A 288 11.52 -0.62 -2.54
C LEU A 288 12.63 0.44 -2.72
N GLU A 289 12.79 1.38 -1.79
CA GLU A 289 13.80 2.45 -1.87
C GLU A 289 15.26 1.95 -1.86
N SER A 290 15.52 0.74 -1.37
CA SER A 290 16.85 0.12 -1.38
C SER A 290 17.06 -0.87 -2.52
N MET A 291 16.12 -0.97 -3.48
CA MET A 291 16.27 -1.83 -4.64
C MET A 291 17.32 -1.29 -5.63
N PRO A 292 18.14 -2.15 -6.25
CA PRO A 292 19.05 -1.75 -7.32
C PRO A 292 18.28 -1.19 -8.52
N GLN A 293 18.82 -0.13 -9.14
CA GLN A 293 18.17 0.55 -10.26
C GLN A 293 17.99 -0.38 -11.47
N GLU A 294 18.94 -1.29 -11.70
CA GLU A 294 18.92 -2.26 -12.79
C GLU A 294 17.69 -3.18 -12.70
N ILE A 295 17.29 -3.55 -11.47
CA ILE A 295 16.10 -4.36 -11.24
C ILE A 295 14.83 -3.53 -11.48
N ILE A 296 14.79 -2.29 -11.00
CA ILE A 296 13.65 -1.37 -11.23
C ILE A 296 13.44 -1.10 -12.72
N ASP A 297 14.52 -1.01 -13.49
CA ASP A 297 14.48 -0.71 -14.92
C ASP A 297 14.16 -1.94 -15.77
N GLY A 298 14.78 -3.09 -15.50
CA GLY A 298 14.63 -4.32 -16.29
C GLY A 298 13.46 -5.22 -15.88
N TYR A 299 13.01 -5.15 -14.62
CA TYR A 299 12.07 -6.11 -14.04
C TYR A 299 10.82 -5.44 -13.45
N GLU A 300 9.74 -6.19 -13.37
CA GLU A 300 8.53 -5.80 -12.64
C GLU A 300 8.28 -6.71 -11.44
N LEU A 301 7.81 -6.10 -10.35
CA LEU A 301 7.52 -6.79 -9.10
C LEU A 301 6.31 -7.72 -9.30
N GLN A 302 6.54 -9.03 -9.20
CA GLN A 302 5.49 -10.03 -9.29
C GLN A 302 4.85 -10.30 -7.92
N THR A 303 5.68 -10.47 -6.89
CA THR A 303 5.22 -10.85 -5.56
C THR A 303 5.90 -10.00 -4.51
N ILE A 304 5.12 -9.53 -3.53
CA ILE A 304 5.64 -8.91 -2.32
C ILE A 304 4.98 -9.55 -1.10
N THR A 305 5.80 -9.95 -0.13
CA THR A 305 5.35 -10.46 1.16
C THR A 305 6.01 -9.68 2.28
N LEU A 306 5.23 -9.12 3.20
CA LEU A 306 5.70 -8.35 4.33
C LEU A 306 5.18 -8.95 5.64
N ASP A 307 6.07 -9.19 6.59
CA ASP A 307 5.77 -9.47 8.00
C ASP A 307 5.99 -8.18 8.81
N TYR A 308 4.92 -7.64 9.39
CA TYR A 308 4.97 -6.44 10.22
C TYR A 308 5.28 -6.81 11.67
N ARG A 309 6.25 -6.11 12.28
CA ARG A 309 6.73 -6.38 13.64
C ARG A 309 6.50 -5.22 14.59
N ARG A 310 6.59 -3.99 14.08
CA ARG A 310 6.46 -2.76 14.86
C ARG A 310 5.85 -1.65 14.02
N GLU A 311 5.09 -0.78 14.67
CA GLU A 311 4.59 0.47 14.08
C GLU A 311 5.65 1.57 14.15
N CYS A 312 5.70 2.39 13.10
CA CYS A 312 6.55 3.58 12.98
C CYS A 312 5.71 4.84 13.28
N GLN A 313 6.29 5.76 14.04
CA GLN A 313 5.72 7.05 14.41
C GLN A 313 6.27 8.17 13.51
N ARG A 314 5.68 9.36 13.59
CA ARG A 314 6.01 10.51 12.74
C ARG A 314 7.49 10.91 12.74
N ASP A 315 8.15 10.85 13.89
CA ASP A 315 9.51 11.35 14.09
C ASP A 315 10.57 10.24 14.04
N ASP A 316 10.15 9.01 13.75
CA ASP A 316 11.05 7.87 13.61
C ASP A 316 11.87 7.99 12.32
N ILE A 317 13.11 7.50 12.38
CA ILE A 317 14.01 7.43 11.23
C ILE A 317 14.20 5.95 10.88
N VAL A 318 14.05 5.62 9.61
CA VAL A 318 13.99 4.25 9.10
C VAL A 318 15.13 3.99 8.12
N ASP A 319 15.78 2.84 8.28
CA ASP A 319 16.71 2.30 7.29
C ASP A 319 16.03 1.17 6.52
N SER A 320 16.21 1.20 5.19
CA SER A 320 15.80 0.16 4.27
C SER A 320 17.01 -0.62 3.78
N LEU A 321 16.98 -1.95 3.96
CA LEU A 321 18.07 -2.86 3.60
C LEU A 321 17.54 -3.94 2.66
N THR A 322 18.32 -4.26 1.63
CA THR A 322 17.98 -5.28 0.62
C THR A 322 19.17 -6.21 0.35
N ASN A 323 18.90 -7.50 0.27
CA ASN A 323 19.87 -8.52 -0.12
C ASN A 323 19.21 -9.55 -1.06
N VAL A 324 20.00 -10.14 -1.96
CA VAL A 324 19.53 -11.22 -2.84
C VAL A 324 19.21 -12.44 -1.98
N GLU A 325 18.08 -13.08 -2.24
CA GLU A 325 17.76 -14.38 -1.65
C GLU A 325 18.02 -15.46 -2.70
N PRO A 326 18.93 -16.43 -2.45
CA PRO A 326 19.11 -17.55 -3.35
C PRO A 326 17.79 -18.30 -3.54
N LEU A 327 17.44 -18.62 -4.79
CA LEU A 327 16.31 -19.50 -5.07
C LEU A 327 16.70 -20.91 -4.60
N GLU A 328 15.93 -21.48 -3.67
CA GLU A 328 16.20 -22.83 -3.13
C GLU A 328 16.12 -23.94 -4.22
N ASP A 329 15.52 -23.68 -5.40
CA ASP A 329 15.34 -24.64 -6.50
C ASP A 329 15.60 -24.06 -7.93
N GLY A 330 16.54 -23.13 -8.10
CA GLY A 330 16.91 -22.60 -9.43
C GLY A 330 18.38 -22.18 -9.50
N PRO A 331 19.02 -22.16 -10.69
CA PRO A 331 20.43 -21.82 -10.79
C PRO A 331 20.63 -20.43 -10.20
N ALA A 332 21.56 -20.35 -9.24
CA ALA A 332 21.96 -19.09 -8.66
C ALA A 332 22.36 -18.14 -9.79
N ILE A 333 21.89 -16.90 -9.75
CA ILE A 333 22.48 -15.83 -10.55
C ILE A 333 23.94 -15.77 -10.11
N SER A 334 24.83 -16.42 -10.88
CA SER A 334 26.25 -16.19 -10.79
C SER A 334 26.44 -14.70 -10.99
N GLY A 335 27.11 -14.06 -10.04
CA GLY A 335 27.19 -12.61 -9.92
C GLY A 335 27.45 -11.90 -11.24
N LEU A 336 26.98 -10.66 -11.32
CA LEU A 336 27.32 -9.68 -12.34
C LEU A 336 28.84 -9.43 -12.37
N GLU A 337 29.60 -10.39 -12.88
CA GLU A 337 30.96 -10.21 -13.38
C GLU A 337 30.90 -10.49 -14.88
N GLY A 338 30.97 -9.42 -15.66
CA GLY A 338 30.92 -9.52 -17.10
C GLY A 338 32.13 -10.27 -17.65
N THR A 339 31.90 -11.33 -18.43
CA THR A 339 32.75 -11.67 -19.57
C THR A 339 31.99 -12.51 -20.60
N ASN A 340 32.25 -12.20 -21.87
CA ASN A 340 31.73 -12.80 -23.10
C ASN A 340 31.80 -14.33 -23.16
N GLY A 341 30.75 -14.98 -23.69
CA GLY A 341 30.91 -16.27 -24.39
C GLY A 341 29.75 -17.26 -24.39
N SER A 342 28.98 -17.25 -25.48
CA SER A 342 28.31 -18.38 -26.16
C SER A 342 27.00 -18.99 -25.60
N PRO A 343 26.01 -19.30 -26.47
CA PRO A 343 24.68 -19.73 -26.06
C PRO A 343 24.53 -21.26 -26.07
N ALA A 344 24.01 -21.83 -24.99
CA ALA A 344 23.42 -23.16 -24.99
C ALA A 344 22.04 -23.04 -24.33
N ALA A 345 21.01 -23.13 -25.16
CA ALA A 345 19.62 -23.11 -24.75
C ALA A 345 19.24 -24.47 -24.14
N THR A 346 18.55 -24.45 -22.99
CA THR A 346 17.47 -25.39 -22.65
C THR A 346 16.67 -24.89 -21.45
N GLU A 347 15.35 -24.96 -21.61
CA GLU A 347 14.26 -24.79 -20.64
C GLU A 347 13.88 -23.36 -20.22
N ASP A 348 12.57 -23.13 -20.30
CA ASP A 348 11.78 -21.90 -20.17
C ASP A 348 11.88 -21.28 -18.75
N THR A 349 13.10 -21.01 -18.34
CA THR A 349 13.47 -20.35 -17.08
C THR A 349 13.27 -18.86 -17.28
N LYS A 350 12.05 -18.39 -17.01
CA LYS A 350 11.85 -16.95 -16.79
C LYS A 350 12.82 -16.52 -15.70
N ASP A 351 13.71 -15.59 -16.01
CA ASP A 351 14.67 -15.03 -15.06
C ASP A 351 13.89 -14.35 -13.93
N TYR A 352 13.73 -15.05 -12.82
CA TYR A 352 13.15 -14.51 -11.59
C TYR A 352 14.28 -14.10 -10.66
N CYS A 353 14.15 -12.90 -10.10
CA CYS A 353 15.06 -12.42 -9.05
C CYS A 353 14.30 -12.34 -7.73
N GLN A 354 14.86 -12.89 -6.66
CA GLN A 354 14.28 -12.86 -5.33
C GLN A 354 15.16 -12.05 -4.37
N PHE A 355 14.52 -11.23 -3.53
CA PHE A 355 15.20 -10.38 -2.56
C PHE A 355 14.56 -10.48 -1.19
N LEU A 356 15.40 -10.44 -0.15
CA LEU A 356 15.01 -10.20 1.22
C LEU A 356 15.13 -8.72 1.55
N HIS A 357 14.21 -8.24 2.37
CA HIS A 357 14.18 -6.86 2.85
C HIS A 357 14.08 -6.79 4.36
N LEU A 358 14.68 -5.76 4.93
CA LEU A 358 14.56 -5.41 6.33
C LEU A 358 14.37 -3.90 6.46
N LEU A 359 13.24 -3.49 7.03
CA LEU A 359 13.08 -2.14 7.57
C LEU A 359 13.39 -2.16 9.06
N ARG A 360 14.22 -1.22 9.51
CA ARG A 360 14.57 -1.05 10.94
C ARG A 360 14.60 0.42 11.34
N LEU A 361 14.45 0.69 12.63
CA LEU A 361 14.73 2.01 13.18
C LEU A 361 16.24 2.28 13.14
N SER A 362 16.65 3.43 12.61
CA SER A 362 18.07 3.80 12.51
C SER A 362 18.73 3.99 13.88
N GLY A 363 17.95 4.34 14.90
CA GLY A 363 18.46 4.65 16.24
C GLY A 363 18.89 3.42 17.04
N ASP A 364 18.06 2.38 17.11
CA ASP A 364 18.29 1.19 17.95
C ASP A 364 18.36 -0.13 17.15
N GLY A 365 18.20 -0.08 15.82
CA GLY A 365 18.19 -1.26 14.96
C GLY A 365 16.97 -2.16 15.12
N SER A 366 15.93 -1.73 15.87
CA SER A 366 14.72 -2.50 16.07
C SER A 366 14.02 -2.78 14.74
N GLU A 367 13.62 -4.03 14.54
CA GLU A 367 12.93 -4.46 13.32
C GLU A 367 11.52 -3.87 13.24
N ILE A 368 11.21 -3.26 12.10
CA ILE A 368 9.90 -2.72 11.75
C ILE A 368 9.15 -3.73 10.88
N ASN A 369 9.77 -4.16 9.78
CA ASN A 369 9.23 -5.19 8.90
C ASN A 369 10.32 -6.16 8.41
N ARG A 370 9.89 -7.32 7.93
CA ARG A 370 10.69 -8.15 7.04
C ARG A 370 9.93 -8.33 5.74
N GLY A 371 10.63 -8.29 4.63
CA GLY A 371 10.04 -8.44 3.31
C GLY A 371 10.71 -9.53 2.49
N ARG A 372 9.94 -10.09 1.56
CA ARG A 372 10.45 -10.84 0.42
C ARG A 372 9.78 -10.31 -0.84
N THR A 373 10.57 -10.03 -1.87
CA THR A 373 10.04 -9.70 -3.19
C THR A 373 10.53 -10.68 -4.24
N VAL A 374 9.67 -10.95 -5.23
CA VAL A 374 10.00 -11.73 -6.43
C VAL A 374 9.71 -10.85 -7.64
N TRP A 375 10.66 -10.78 -8.55
CA TRP A 375 10.64 -9.93 -9.73
C TRP A 375 10.74 -10.80 -10.97
N ARG A 376 10.05 -10.39 -12.04
CA ARG A 376 10.13 -11.02 -13.36
C ARG A 376 10.58 -10.00 -14.39
N GLU A 377 11.26 -10.45 -15.43
CA GLU A 377 11.66 -9.57 -16.53
C GLU A 377 10.42 -8.89 -17.13
N LYS A 378 10.55 -7.59 -17.46
CA LYS A 378 9.48 -6.88 -18.14
C LYS A 378 9.31 -7.47 -19.54
N PRO A 379 8.08 -7.61 -20.05
CA PRO A 379 7.86 -8.01 -21.43
C PRO A 379 8.61 -7.05 -22.38
N ALA A 380 9.39 -7.59 -23.31
CA ALA A 380 9.95 -6.81 -24.40
C ALA A 380 8.81 -6.09 -25.14
N ARG A 381 8.90 -4.77 -25.24
CA ARG A 381 7.87 -3.92 -25.84
C ARG A 381 7.89 -3.97 -27.36
#